data_AF-A0A9X3EG13-F1
#
_entry.id   AF-A0A9X3EG13-F1
#
_cell.length_a   1.000
_cell.length_b   1.000
_cell.length_c   1.000
_cell.angle_alpha   90.00
_cell.angle_beta   90.00
_cell.angle_gamma   90.00
#
_symmetry.space_group_name_H-M   'P 1'
#
loop_
_entity.id
_entity.type
_entity.pdbx_description
1 polymer ?
#
loop_
_entity_poly.entity_id
_entity_poly.type
_entity_poly.pdbx_seq_one_letter_code
_entity_poly.pdbx_strand_id
1 'polypeptide(L)'
;MRIDSRPVQPSVSSGFEHVNRYWDDVHQVWAAKILPGEFYVSTQGEMIVTVLGSCIAACIRDKVRGIGGMNHFMLPEQNEYSSDVWGGNPGTTASRYGNWAMEFLINEILKRGGRRENLEVKLFGGGQMIASMTDIGQRNILFAYNYLASEGLKVAASDVGDVYARKVLYFPDTGAVKVRRIKDMKNDTLLKRENSYRKQVETTALVQSGGVDLF
;
A
#
# COMPACT_ATOMS: atom_id res chain seq x y z
N MET A 1 -2.07 39.99 12.63
CA MET A 1 -1.11 39.02 13.19
C MET A 1 -1.90 37.77 13.55
N ARG A 2 -2.07 36.80 12.64
CA ARG A 2 -2.72 35.53 12.97
C ARG A 2 -1.65 34.62 13.55
N ILE A 3 -1.80 34.25 14.82
CA ILE A 3 -1.03 33.17 15.41
C ILE A 3 -1.63 31.89 14.83
N ASP A 4 -1.10 31.41 13.71
CA ASP A 4 -1.43 30.10 13.15
C ASP A 4 -0.82 29.04 14.07
N SER A 5 -1.43 28.82 15.25
CA SER A 5 -0.99 27.77 16.16
C SER A 5 -1.45 26.42 15.61
N ARG A 6 -0.67 25.86 14.69
CA ARG A 6 -0.82 24.48 14.23
C ARG A 6 -0.96 23.55 15.44
N PRO A 7 -1.89 22.58 15.41
CA PRO A 7 -1.97 21.56 16.45
C PRO A 7 -0.63 20.86 16.63
N VAL A 8 -0.31 20.48 17.88
CA VAL A 8 0.90 19.70 18.18
C VAL A 8 0.90 18.44 17.32
N GLN A 9 2.06 18.09 16.76
CA GLN A 9 2.20 16.87 15.98
C GLN A 9 1.92 15.64 16.85
N PRO A 10 1.01 14.74 16.41
CA PRO A 10 0.81 13.44 17.02
C PRO A 10 2.12 12.69 17.27
N SER A 11 2.25 12.07 18.43
CA SER A 11 3.38 11.20 18.72
C SER A 11 3.41 10.06 17.70
N VAL A 12 4.60 9.74 17.18
CA VAL A 12 4.73 8.62 16.24
C VAL A 12 4.44 7.32 16.97
N SER A 13 3.61 6.46 16.34
CA SER A 13 3.44 5.10 16.84
C SER A 13 4.73 4.32 16.63
N SER A 14 5.13 3.53 17.63
CA SER A 14 6.33 2.69 17.55
C SER A 14 6.36 1.87 16.25
N GLY A 15 7.51 1.89 15.57
CA GLY A 15 7.74 1.19 14.30
C GLY A 15 7.51 2.05 13.05
N PHE A 16 7.04 3.29 13.20
CA PHE A 16 6.79 4.22 12.09
C PHE A 16 7.67 5.48 12.12
N GLU A 17 8.75 5.47 12.89
CA GLU A 17 9.68 6.61 13.05
C GLU A 17 10.30 7.06 11.72
N HIS A 18 10.44 6.13 10.78
CA HIS A 18 10.97 6.37 9.44
C HIS A 18 9.98 7.09 8.50
N VAL A 19 8.68 7.09 8.83
CA VAL A 19 7.65 7.64 7.94
C VAL A 19 7.68 9.16 7.96
N ASN A 20 7.76 9.76 6.78
CA ASN A 20 7.75 11.21 6.65
C ASN A 20 6.37 11.78 7.02
N ARG A 21 6.29 12.51 8.13
CA ARG A 21 5.07 13.15 8.62
C ARG A 21 5.17 14.67 8.58
N TYR A 22 4.17 15.33 8.01
CA TYR A 22 4.13 16.77 7.80
C TYR A 22 2.72 17.33 8.00
N TRP A 23 2.61 18.65 8.21
CA TRP A 23 1.32 19.33 8.26
C TRP A 23 0.82 19.62 6.85
N ASP A 24 -0.40 19.18 6.50
CA ASP A 24 -1.04 19.51 5.23
C ASP A 24 -1.93 20.75 5.40
N ASP A 25 -1.49 21.89 4.88
CA ASP A 25 -2.22 23.17 5.01
C ASP A 25 -3.55 23.19 4.23
N VAL A 26 -3.77 22.30 3.28
CA VAL A 26 -5.03 22.26 2.50
C VAL A 26 -6.13 21.55 3.29
N HIS A 27 -5.78 20.45 3.93
CA HIS A 27 -6.69 19.63 4.71
C HIS A 27 -6.66 19.96 6.21
N GLN A 28 -5.73 20.82 6.64
CA GLN A 28 -5.54 21.23 8.03
C GLN A 28 -5.42 20.02 8.96
N VAL A 29 -4.58 19.06 8.57
CA VAL A 29 -4.37 17.80 9.29
C VAL A 29 -2.92 17.36 9.19
N TRP A 30 -2.44 16.63 10.20
CA TRP A 30 -1.16 15.94 10.11
C TRP A 30 -1.25 14.79 9.11
N ALA A 31 -0.24 14.67 8.25
CA ALA A 31 -0.22 13.73 7.15
C ALA A 31 1.03 12.85 7.22
N ALA A 32 0.87 11.54 7.07
CA ALA A 32 1.93 10.56 6.90
C ALA A 32 2.04 10.17 5.42
N LYS A 33 3.22 10.40 4.82
CA LYS A 33 3.48 10.02 3.43
C LYS A 33 4.17 8.66 3.37
N ILE A 34 3.55 7.71 2.69
CA ILE A 34 4.11 6.39 2.44
C ILE A 34 4.57 6.24 0.98
N LEU A 35 5.69 5.57 0.80
CA LEU A 35 6.32 5.20 -0.47
C LEU A 35 6.09 3.72 -0.78
N PRO A 36 6.41 3.25 -2.01
CA PRO A 36 6.31 1.83 -2.31
C PRO A 36 7.08 0.96 -1.32
N GLY A 37 6.45 -0.10 -0.83
CA GLY A 37 6.97 -1.01 0.19
C GLY A 37 6.71 -0.57 1.63
N GLU A 38 6.20 0.64 1.84
CA GLU A 38 5.86 1.17 3.16
C GLU A 38 4.38 0.97 3.49
N PHE A 39 4.07 1.02 4.78
CA PHE A 39 2.72 1.10 5.30
C PHE A 39 2.73 2.01 6.53
N TYR A 40 1.56 2.51 6.91
CA TYR A 40 1.41 3.32 8.11
C TYR A 40 0.07 3.02 8.77
N VAL A 41 0.04 3.01 10.11
CA VAL A 41 -1.18 2.91 10.90
C VAL A 41 -1.30 4.16 11.78
N SER A 42 -2.39 4.90 11.61
CA SER A 42 -2.73 6.02 12.47
C SER A 42 -3.72 5.60 13.55
N THR A 43 -3.48 6.11 14.75
CA THR A 43 -4.38 6.04 15.92
C THR A 43 -4.81 7.42 16.39
N GLN A 44 -4.28 8.49 15.79
CA GLN A 44 -4.43 9.88 16.24
C GLN A 44 -4.96 10.80 15.12
N GLY A 45 -5.68 10.23 14.14
CA GLY A 45 -6.38 11.00 13.10
C GLY A 45 -5.46 11.58 12.02
N GLU A 46 -4.26 11.04 11.85
CA GLU A 46 -3.37 11.47 10.77
C GLU A 46 -3.89 10.95 9.42
N MET A 47 -3.89 11.83 8.43
CA MET A 47 -4.16 11.46 7.04
C MET A 47 -2.98 10.66 6.48
N ILE A 48 -3.23 9.64 5.67
CA ILE A 48 -2.17 8.86 5.01
C ILE A 48 -2.18 9.17 3.52
N VAL A 49 -1.02 9.47 2.95
CA VAL A 49 -0.88 9.98 1.58
C VAL A 49 0.07 9.12 0.78
N THR A 50 -0.36 8.73 -0.43
CA THR A 50 0.54 8.08 -1.39
C THR A 50 0.17 8.36 -2.84
N VAL A 51 1.05 8.00 -3.76
CA VAL A 51 0.81 8.07 -5.22
C VAL A 51 1.09 6.70 -5.82
N LEU A 52 0.09 6.15 -6.51
CA LEU A 52 0.07 4.80 -7.04
C LEU A 52 0.12 4.84 -8.57
N GLY A 53 1.07 4.10 -9.14
CA GLY A 53 1.08 3.68 -10.53
C GLY A 53 0.43 2.30 -10.67
N SER A 54 1.19 1.30 -11.12
CA SER A 54 0.77 -0.10 -11.10
C SER A 54 0.65 -0.70 -9.70
N CYS A 55 1.29 -0.13 -8.68
CA CYS A 55 1.13 -0.52 -7.28
C CYS A 55 -0.32 -0.42 -6.81
N ILE A 56 -0.65 -1.15 -5.74
CA ILE A 56 -1.95 -1.08 -5.08
C ILE A 56 -1.79 -0.69 -3.61
N ALA A 57 -2.80 -0.02 -3.08
CA ALA A 57 -2.93 0.31 -1.67
C ALA A 57 -4.23 -0.25 -1.11
N ALA A 58 -4.13 -0.99 -0.01
CA ALA A 58 -5.25 -1.32 0.85
C ALA A 58 -5.35 -0.31 1.98
N CYS A 59 -6.51 0.33 2.09
CA CYS A 59 -6.90 1.19 3.20
C CYS A 59 -7.80 0.37 4.13
N ILE A 60 -7.35 0.12 5.35
CA ILE A 60 -8.06 -0.74 6.32
C ILE A 60 -8.26 0.04 7.61
N ARG A 61 -9.44 -0.05 8.24
CA ARG A 61 -9.73 0.57 9.54
C ARG A 61 -10.70 -0.24 10.37
N ASP A 62 -10.58 -0.16 11.69
CA ASP A 62 -11.68 -0.41 12.62
C ASP A 62 -12.62 0.80 12.60
N LYS A 63 -13.83 0.62 12.05
CA LYS A 63 -14.82 1.70 11.88
C LYS A 63 -15.36 2.27 13.20
N VAL A 64 -15.27 1.52 14.30
CA VAL A 64 -15.79 1.94 15.61
C VAL A 64 -14.75 2.76 16.37
N ARG A 65 -13.48 2.37 16.27
CA ARG A 65 -12.37 3.02 17.00
C ARG A 65 -11.65 4.11 16.22
N GLY A 66 -11.84 4.19 14.90
CA GLY A 66 -11.11 5.14 14.06
C GLY A 66 -9.61 4.84 13.97
N ILE A 67 -9.21 3.59 14.23
CA ILE A 67 -7.84 3.11 14.08
C ILE A 67 -7.72 2.47 12.71
N GLY A 68 -6.74 2.88 11.92
CA GLY A 68 -6.58 2.31 10.60
C GLY A 68 -5.30 2.73 9.92
N GLY A 69 -5.02 2.09 8.80
CA GLY A 69 -3.79 2.30 8.07
C GLY A 69 -3.95 2.10 6.58
N MET A 70 -2.87 2.38 5.87
CA MET A 70 -2.74 2.18 4.44
C MET A 70 -1.39 1.55 4.17
N ASN A 71 -1.36 0.53 3.31
CA ASN A 71 -0.13 -0.01 2.73
C ASN A 71 0.07 0.49 1.29
N HIS A 72 1.27 0.32 0.75
CA HIS A 72 1.58 0.54 -0.65
C HIS A 72 2.48 -0.59 -1.12
N PHE A 73 1.93 -1.57 -1.85
CA PHE A 73 2.69 -2.72 -2.32
C PHE A 73 2.64 -2.91 -3.83
N MET A 74 3.65 -3.60 -4.36
CA MET A 74 3.72 -4.11 -5.72
C MET A 74 4.26 -5.54 -5.66
N LEU A 75 3.71 -6.43 -6.47
CA LEU A 75 4.23 -7.80 -6.59
C LEU A 75 5.45 -7.84 -7.52
N PRO A 76 6.44 -8.73 -7.26
CA PRO A 76 7.50 -9.04 -8.23
C PRO A 76 6.93 -9.61 -9.54
N GLU A 77 7.64 -9.37 -10.65
CA GLU A 77 7.38 -10.08 -11.91
C GLU A 77 7.67 -11.59 -11.74
N GLN A 78 6.91 -12.42 -12.45
CA GLN A 78 7.18 -13.85 -12.57
C GLN A 78 7.93 -14.02 -13.89
N ASN A 79 9.20 -14.43 -13.84
CA ASN A 79 9.97 -14.72 -15.05
C ASN A 79 9.73 -16.16 -15.49
N GLU A 80 9.66 -16.42 -16.81
CA GLU A 80 9.55 -17.77 -17.38
C GLU A 80 10.72 -18.71 -16.98
N TYR A 81 11.82 -18.15 -16.48
CA TYR A 81 12.98 -18.88 -15.95
C TYR A 81 12.98 -19.05 -14.42
N SER A 82 11.87 -18.80 -13.72
CA SER A 82 11.72 -19.27 -12.33
C SER A 82 11.45 -20.79 -12.33
N SER A 83 12.39 -21.57 -12.87
CA SER A 83 12.35 -23.02 -12.89
C SER A 83 12.80 -23.58 -11.55
N ASP A 84 11.91 -24.39 -10.96
CA ASP A 84 12.25 -25.68 -10.35
C ASP A 84 13.38 -25.69 -9.32
N VAL A 85 13.13 -25.04 -8.17
CA VAL A 85 13.68 -25.54 -6.90
C VAL A 85 12.50 -25.99 -6.04
N TRP A 86 12.42 -27.31 -5.92
CA TRP A 86 11.43 -28.19 -5.27
C TRP A 86 10.17 -27.54 -4.67
N GLY A 87 9.03 -27.67 -5.37
CA GLY A 87 7.69 -27.21 -4.94
C GLY A 87 7.18 -25.93 -5.62
N GLY A 88 7.92 -25.46 -6.64
CA GLY A 88 7.79 -24.17 -7.30
C GLY A 88 6.47 -23.94 -8.04
N ASN A 89 5.56 -23.23 -7.38
CA ASN A 89 4.53 -22.46 -8.07
C ASN A 89 5.08 -21.03 -8.24
N PRO A 90 5.14 -20.45 -9.45
CA PRO A 90 5.52 -19.05 -9.69
C PRO A 90 4.71 -18.05 -8.82
N GLY A 91 3.55 -18.48 -8.32
CA GLY A 91 2.76 -17.75 -7.33
C GLY A 91 3.41 -17.54 -5.96
N THR A 92 4.45 -18.27 -5.55
CA THR A 92 4.87 -18.28 -4.13
C THR A 92 5.55 -17.00 -3.67
N THR A 93 6.59 -16.49 -4.35
CA THR A 93 7.33 -15.31 -3.86
C THR A 93 6.49 -14.03 -3.94
N ALA A 94 5.77 -13.84 -5.04
CA ALA A 94 4.84 -12.71 -5.17
C ALA A 94 3.74 -12.79 -4.11
N SER A 95 3.12 -13.96 -3.94
CA SER A 95 2.08 -14.11 -2.92
C SER A 95 2.63 -13.93 -1.51
N ARG A 96 3.84 -14.41 -1.20
CA ARG A 96 4.48 -14.17 0.10
C ARG A 96 4.62 -12.67 0.40
N TYR A 97 5.10 -11.89 -0.58
CA TYR A 97 5.28 -10.45 -0.41
C TYR A 97 3.94 -9.73 -0.20
N GLY A 98 2.97 -9.98 -1.07
CA GLY A 98 1.64 -9.39 -0.96
C GLY A 98 0.92 -9.81 0.33
N ASN A 99 1.04 -11.09 0.71
CA ASN A 99 0.44 -11.62 1.94
C ASN A 99 1.04 -10.91 3.15
N TRP A 100 2.38 -10.79 3.19
CA TRP A 100 3.07 -10.07 4.25
C TRP A 100 2.58 -8.62 4.36
N ALA A 101 2.49 -7.89 3.24
CA ALA A 101 2.07 -6.49 3.25
C ALA A 101 0.61 -6.29 3.75
N MET A 102 -0.28 -7.22 3.43
CA MET A 102 -1.68 -7.19 3.88
C MET A 102 -1.82 -7.64 5.34
N GLU A 103 -1.20 -8.77 5.68
CA GLU A 103 -1.24 -9.36 7.02
C GLU A 103 -0.60 -8.42 8.05
N PHE A 104 0.55 -7.83 7.72
CA PHE A 104 1.24 -6.92 8.62
C PHE A 104 0.37 -5.69 8.93
N LEU A 105 -0.26 -5.09 7.91
CA LEU A 105 -1.16 -3.96 8.10
C LEU A 105 -2.33 -4.32 9.03
N ILE A 106 -3.01 -5.44 8.78
CA ILE A 106 -4.13 -5.91 9.60
C ILE A 106 -3.66 -6.14 11.04
N ASN A 107 -2.55 -6.86 11.23
CA ASN A 107 -2.02 -7.17 12.56
C ASN A 107 -1.62 -5.91 13.33
N GLU A 108 -1.03 -4.91 12.68
CA GLU A 108 -0.68 -3.65 13.35
C GLU A 108 -1.92 -2.84 13.77
N ILE A 109 -3.01 -2.89 12.99
CA ILE A 109 -4.31 -2.32 13.39
C ILE A 109 -4.86 -3.06 14.63
N LEU A 110 -4.84 -4.39 14.62
CA LEU A 110 -5.34 -5.21 15.74
C LEU A 110 -4.51 -5.00 17.01
N LYS A 111 -3.17 -5.00 16.91
CA LYS A 111 -2.25 -4.73 18.04
C LYS A 111 -2.50 -3.37 18.69
N ARG A 112 -2.94 -2.37 17.92
CA ARG A 112 -3.29 -1.03 18.41
C ARG A 112 -4.71 -0.94 18.98
N GLY A 113 -5.41 -2.08 19.09
CA GLY A 113 -6.74 -2.17 19.68
C GLY A 113 -7.88 -2.26 18.67
N GLY A 114 -7.59 -2.29 17.37
CA GLY A 114 -8.60 -2.58 16.34
C GLY A 114 -9.21 -3.97 16.51
N ARG A 115 -10.45 -4.15 16.06
CA ARG A 115 -11.19 -5.41 16.07
C ARG A 115 -11.48 -5.89 14.67
N ARG A 116 -11.28 -7.19 14.43
CA ARG A 116 -11.39 -7.81 13.10
C ARG A 116 -12.80 -7.68 12.53
N GLU A 117 -13.81 -7.86 13.38
CA GLU A 117 -15.24 -7.73 13.04
C GLU A 117 -15.65 -6.30 12.63
N ASN A 118 -14.84 -5.30 12.98
CA ASN A 118 -15.09 -3.90 12.66
C ASN A 118 -14.33 -3.43 11.41
N LEU A 119 -13.54 -4.30 10.77
CA LEU A 119 -12.69 -3.89 9.68
C LEU A 119 -13.50 -3.47 8.45
N GLU A 120 -13.22 -2.27 7.97
CA GLU A 120 -13.62 -1.75 6.67
C GLU A 120 -12.38 -1.74 5.77
N VAL A 121 -12.53 -2.21 4.53
CA VAL A 121 -11.43 -2.27 3.55
C VAL A 121 -11.78 -1.50 2.28
N LYS A 122 -10.83 -0.71 1.77
CA LYS A 122 -10.94 0.00 0.48
C LYS A 122 -9.66 -0.17 -0.34
N LEU A 123 -9.78 -0.30 -1.67
CA LEU A 123 -8.66 -0.58 -2.57
C LEU A 123 -8.47 0.50 -3.62
N PHE A 124 -7.23 0.94 -3.83
CA PHE A 124 -6.90 1.97 -4.82
C PHE A 124 -5.60 1.64 -5.56
N GLY A 125 -5.47 2.07 -6.81
CA GLY A 125 -4.22 1.93 -7.58
C GLY A 125 -4.34 0.99 -8.78
N GLY A 126 -3.29 0.24 -9.10
CA GLY A 126 -3.27 -0.70 -10.21
C GLY A 126 -3.42 -0.04 -11.59
N GLY A 127 -2.99 1.22 -11.73
CA GLY A 127 -3.06 1.95 -12.99
C GLY A 127 -2.02 1.47 -14.00
N GLN A 128 -2.43 1.35 -15.27
CA GLN A 128 -1.58 0.94 -16.38
C GLN A 128 -1.06 2.16 -17.14
N MET A 129 0.03 2.74 -16.65
CA MET A 129 0.60 3.98 -17.19
C MET A 129 1.41 3.79 -18.48
N ILE A 130 1.91 2.58 -18.75
CA ILE A 130 2.69 2.27 -19.96
C ILE A 130 1.96 1.17 -20.74
N ALA A 131 1.60 1.44 -21.99
CA ALA A 131 0.86 0.51 -22.86
C ALA A 131 1.63 -0.80 -23.15
N SER A 132 2.95 -0.82 -23.04
CA SER A 132 3.79 -2.02 -23.22
C SER A 132 4.05 -2.85 -21.94
N MET A 133 3.47 -2.46 -20.80
CA MET A 133 3.71 -3.09 -19.47
C MET A 133 2.43 -3.77 -18.95
N THR A 134 1.85 -4.66 -19.73
CA THR A 134 0.41 -4.98 -19.76
C THR A 134 -0.19 -5.79 -18.60
N ASP A 135 0.50 -6.14 -17.51
CA ASP A 135 -0.12 -7.03 -16.52
C ASP A 135 0.19 -6.77 -15.02
N ILE A 136 1.12 -5.88 -14.67
CA ILE A 136 1.51 -5.71 -13.26
C ILE A 136 0.35 -5.15 -12.42
N GLY A 137 -0.30 -4.09 -12.91
CA GLY A 137 -1.43 -3.47 -12.23
C GLY A 137 -2.59 -4.46 -12.04
N GLN A 138 -2.93 -5.21 -13.08
CA GLN A 138 -4.00 -6.20 -13.04
C GLN A 138 -3.69 -7.35 -12.07
N ARG A 139 -2.44 -7.85 -12.06
CA ARG A 139 -2.00 -8.86 -11.09
C ARG A 139 -2.07 -8.37 -9.65
N ASN A 140 -1.64 -7.14 -9.38
CA ASN A 140 -1.73 -6.54 -8.04
C ASN A 140 -3.20 -6.42 -7.58
N ILE A 141 -4.10 -6.02 -8.51
CA ILE A 141 -5.54 -5.94 -8.25
C ILE A 141 -6.11 -7.32 -7.91
N LEU A 142 -5.88 -8.30 -8.78
CA LEU A 142 -6.39 -9.67 -8.60
C LEU A 142 -5.89 -10.27 -7.28
N PHE A 143 -4.61 -10.10 -6.96
CA PHE A 143 -4.04 -10.55 -5.70
C PHE A 143 -4.76 -9.92 -4.49
N ALA A 144 -4.95 -8.60 -4.48
CA ALA A 144 -5.60 -7.93 -3.35
C ALA A 144 -7.04 -8.41 -3.14
N TYR A 145 -7.82 -8.58 -4.23
CA TYR A 145 -9.17 -9.12 -4.12
C TYR A 145 -9.19 -10.57 -3.63
N ASN A 146 -8.29 -11.42 -4.14
CA ASN A 146 -8.20 -12.82 -3.73
C ASN A 146 -7.81 -12.96 -2.26
N TYR A 147 -6.82 -12.18 -1.79
CA TYR A 147 -6.41 -12.15 -0.40
C TYR A 147 -7.57 -11.75 0.53
N LEU A 148 -8.29 -10.67 0.17
CA LEU A 148 -9.42 -10.22 0.98
C LEU A 148 -10.55 -11.24 1.01
N ALA A 149 -10.83 -11.89 -0.12
CA ALA A 149 -11.81 -12.97 -0.18
C ALA A 149 -11.41 -14.17 0.70
N SER A 150 -10.14 -14.59 0.69
CA SER A 150 -9.66 -15.69 1.55
C SER A 150 -9.71 -15.35 3.03
N GLU A 151 -9.49 -14.07 3.39
CA GLU A 151 -9.60 -13.58 4.77
C GLU A 151 -11.04 -13.29 5.22
N GLY A 152 -12.03 -13.47 4.34
CA GLY A 152 -13.44 -13.17 4.60
C GLY A 152 -13.76 -11.68 4.72
N LEU A 153 -12.90 -10.80 4.21
CA LEU A 153 -13.03 -9.35 4.27
C LEU A 153 -13.68 -8.81 2.99
N LYS A 154 -14.74 -8.01 3.15
CA LYS A 154 -15.44 -7.37 2.01
C LYS A 154 -14.82 -6.02 1.68
N VAL A 155 -14.66 -5.74 0.39
CA VAL A 155 -14.25 -4.42 -0.10
C VAL A 155 -15.45 -3.48 -0.07
N ALA A 156 -15.36 -2.41 0.72
CA ALA A 156 -16.40 -1.40 0.86
C ALA A 156 -16.39 -0.37 -0.29
N ALA A 157 -15.22 -0.07 -0.84
CA ALA A 157 -15.07 0.81 -2.00
C ALA A 157 -13.75 0.53 -2.73
N SER A 158 -13.70 0.81 -4.03
CA SER A 158 -12.46 0.76 -4.80
C SER A 158 -12.43 1.73 -5.97
N ASP A 159 -11.22 2.19 -6.33
CA ASP A 159 -10.89 2.82 -7.62
C ASP A 159 -9.55 2.28 -8.08
N VAL A 160 -9.61 1.22 -8.90
CA VAL A 160 -8.46 0.46 -9.39
C VAL A 160 -8.44 0.37 -10.92
N GLY A 161 -7.29 0.02 -11.53
CA GLY A 161 -7.15 -0.15 -12.98
C GLY A 161 -6.97 1.18 -13.72
N ASP A 162 -7.47 1.32 -14.95
CA ASP A 162 -7.39 2.56 -15.76
C ASP A 162 -5.95 2.95 -16.16
N VAL A 163 -5.79 3.93 -17.05
CA VAL A 163 -4.49 4.35 -17.63
C VAL A 163 -3.80 5.45 -16.82
N TYR A 164 -4.32 5.79 -15.64
CA TYR A 164 -3.86 6.92 -14.83
C TYR A 164 -3.27 6.49 -13.49
N ALA A 165 -2.18 7.14 -13.09
CA ALA A 165 -1.76 7.13 -11.69
C ALA A 165 -2.81 7.79 -10.79
N ARG A 166 -2.81 7.41 -9.51
CA ARG A 166 -3.72 7.94 -8.49
C ARG A 166 -2.96 8.50 -7.31
N LYS A 167 -3.21 9.76 -6.96
CA LYS A 167 -2.89 10.28 -5.63
C LYS A 167 -4.03 9.91 -4.69
N VAL A 168 -3.71 9.20 -3.61
CA VAL A 168 -4.67 8.76 -2.60
C VAL A 168 -4.38 9.51 -1.30
N LEU A 169 -5.43 10.10 -0.74
CA LEU A 169 -5.45 10.71 0.59
C LEU A 169 -6.49 9.96 1.42
N TYR A 170 -6.04 9.18 2.39
CA TYR A 170 -6.91 8.35 3.24
C TYR A 170 -6.99 8.94 4.65
N PHE A 171 -8.20 8.99 5.20
CA PHE A 171 -8.50 9.46 6.55
C PHE A 171 -8.97 8.26 7.38
N PRO A 172 -8.08 7.57 8.13
CA PRO A 172 -8.42 6.32 8.82
C PRO A 172 -9.49 6.46 9.91
N ASP A 173 -9.59 7.64 10.51
CA ASP A 173 -10.55 8.00 11.56
C ASP A 173 -12.01 8.02 11.07
N THR A 174 -12.24 8.45 9.82
CA THR A 174 -13.56 8.54 9.18
C THR A 174 -13.79 7.50 8.10
N GLY A 175 -12.71 6.94 7.55
CA GLY A 175 -12.73 6.06 6.39
C GLY A 175 -12.87 6.80 5.06
N ALA A 176 -12.88 8.14 5.08
CA ALA A 176 -12.95 8.94 3.87
C ALA A 176 -11.68 8.76 3.03
N VAL A 177 -11.85 8.70 1.71
CA VAL A 177 -10.73 8.66 0.77
C VAL A 177 -10.96 9.72 -0.29
N LYS A 178 -9.94 10.53 -0.57
CA LYS A 178 -9.90 11.40 -1.74
C LYS A 178 -8.92 10.81 -2.75
N VAL A 179 -9.41 10.55 -3.95
CA VAL A 179 -8.60 10.03 -5.06
C VAL A 179 -8.53 11.08 -6.15
N ARG A 180 -7.31 11.38 -6.62
CA ARG A 180 -7.09 12.23 -7.79
C ARG A 180 -6.32 11.44 -8.84
N ARG A 181 -6.94 11.19 -9.99
CA ARG A 181 -6.28 10.65 -11.17
C ARG A 181 -5.33 11.70 -11.77
N ILE A 182 -4.09 11.31 -12.02
CA ILE A 182 -3.04 12.17 -12.56
C ILE A 182 -3.04 11.99 -14.09
N LYS A 183 -3.56 12.98 -14.81
CA LYS A 183 -3.75 12.93 -16.27
C LYS A 183 -2.48 13.27 -17.06
N ASP A 184 -1.64 14.15 -16.51
CA ASP A 184 -0.39 14.54 -17.16
C ASP A 184 0.77 13.62 -16.74
N MET A 185 1.01 12.63 -17.59
CA MET A 185 2.06 11.62 -17.49
C MET A 185 3.48 12.16 -17.73
N LYS A 186 3.68 13.49 -17.91
CA LYS A 186 5.01 14.12 -17.99
C LYS A 186 5.85 13.99 -16.71
N ASN A 187 5.32 13.30 -15.71
CA ASN A 187 5.97 13.08 -14.43
C ASN A 187 6.96 11.92 -14.53
N ASP A 188 8.08 12.18 -15.20
CA ASP A 188 9.24 11.30 -15.39
C ASP A 188 9.67 10.60 -14.09
N THR A 189 9.45 11.27 -12.96
CA THR A 189 9.72 10.76 -11.61
C THR A 189 8.86 9.56 -11.22
N LEU A 190 7.58 9.50 -11.61
CA LEU A 190 6.71 8.35 -11.28
C LEU A 190 7.13 7.10 -12.06
N LEU A 191 7.38 7.25 -13.36
CA LEU A 191 7.84 6.15 -14.21
C LEU A 191 9.21 5.64 -13.77
N LYS A 192 10.15 6.54 -13.43
CA LYS A 192 11.45 6.17 -12.87
C LYS A 192 11.30 5.40 -11.55
N ARG A 193 10.43 5.86 -10.65
CA ARG A 193 10.16 5.18 -9.37
C ARG A 193 9.56 3.80 -9.56
N GLU A 194 8.61 3.66 -10.47
CA GLU A 194 7.99 2.37 -10.77
C GLU A 194 9.03 1.36 -11.28
N ASN A 195 9.89 1.78 -12.20
CA ASN A 195 10.98 0.95 -12.70
C ASN A 195 12.03 0.62 -11.63
N SER A 196 12.43 1.59 -10.81
CA SER A 196 13.41 1.37 -9.73
C SER A 196 12.89 0.41 -8.67
N TYR A 197 11.64 0.61 -8.24
CA TYR A 197 11.02 -0.23 -7.22
C TYR A 197 10.80 -1.66 -7.72
N ARG A 198 10.34 -1.82 -8.97
CA ARG A 198 10.24 -3.13 -9.61
C ARG A 198 11.55 -3.92 -9.54
N LYS A 199 12.67 -3.31 -9.94
CA LYS A 199 14.01 -3.94 -9.88
C LYS A 199 14.42 -4.34 -8.46
N GLN A 200 14.05 -3.53 -7.45
CA GLN A 200 14.32 -3.84 -6.05
C GLN A 200 13.50 -5.03 -5.58
N VAL A 201 12.20 -5.07 -5.87
CA VAL A 201 11.31 -6.18 -5.50
C VAL A 201 11.76 -7.49 -6.15
N GLU A 202 12.21 -7.44 -7.41
CA GLU A 202 12.85 -8.57 -8.10
C GLU A 202 14.13 -9.04 -7.38
N THR A 203 15.01 -8.11 -7.02
CA THR A 203 16.27 -8.44 -6.32
C THR A 203 16.02 -9.07 -4.95
N THR A 204 15.10 -8.51 -4.15
CA THR A 204 14.73 -9.06 -2.84
C THR A 204 14.10 -10.45 -2.96
N ALA A 205 13.26 -10.66 -3.97
CA ALA A 205 12.68 -11.97 -4.27
C ALA A 205 13.78 -13.02 -4.54
N LEU A 206 14.81 -12.67 -5.31
CA LEU A 206 15.94 -13.55 -5.64
C LEU A 206 16.78 -13.91 -4.40
N VAL A 207 17.08 -12.92 -3.53
CA VAL A 207 17.87 -13.14 -2.30
C VAL A 207 17.12 -14.07 -1.32
N GLN A 208 15.81 -13.90 -1.16
CA GLN A 208 15.01 -14.75 -0.27
C GLN A 208 14.81 -16.18 -0.81
N SER A 209 14.87 -16.39 -2.13
CA SER A 209 14.85 -17.75 -2.71
C SER A 209 16.20 -18.47 -2.62
N GLY A 210 17.32 -17.76 -2.48
CA GLY A 210 18.65 -18.34 -2.36
C GLY A 210 19.10 -18.68 -0.93
N GLY A 211 18.27 -18.40 0.09
CA GLY A 211 18.61 -18.54 1.51
C GLY A 211 18.33 -19.91 2.12
N VAL A 212 18.33 -21.00 1.34
CA VAL A 212 18.30 -22.37 1.87
C VAL A 212 19.63 -23.04 1.54
N ASP A 213 20.67 -22.66 2.28
CA ASP A 213 21.78 -23.58 2.51
C ASP A 213 21.39 -24.48 3.68
N LEU A 214 21.24 -25.77 3.36
CA LEU A 214 21.21 -26.87 4.32
C LEU A 214 22.61 -27.06 4.91
N PHE A 215 22.62 -27.51 6.18
CA PHE A 215 23.75 -27.87 7.07
C PHE A 215 24.21 -26.77 8.04
#